data_AF-A0A934U7N7-F1
#
_entry.id   AF-A0A934U7N7-F1
#
_cell.length_a   1.000
_cell.length_b   1.000
_cell.length_c   1.000
_cell.angle_alpha   90.00
_cell.angle_beta   90.00
_cell.angle_gamma   90.00
#
_symmetry.space_group_name_H-M   'P 1'
#
loop_
_entity.id
_entity.type
_entity.pdbx_description
1 polymer ?
#
loop_
_entity_poly.entity_id
_entity_poly.type
_entity_poly.pdbx_seq_one_letter_code
_entity_poly.pdbx_strand_id
1 'polypeptide(L)'
;MSVQTLEPIEEAAPQKVSAIWRIPPLPALISLLDRWAQRGLLQRLTYLVVGAVALGAVAALLTLYVTILPDGSSASTISDFMREYTVLLKAAMFLAGIVIIVLLCVSGAVASKLYPADTSPGHRMSWIGFASDAALIIFFALEIGIFAANILLVDHVSDEIIHALHVVTFASAYMLGALWIPFFVSFIVISRRGNVFPSWLNWFAAFTCVTNGLAWFGCFTLVGPLNAMNGLVSLGGPTVGPVPFILILSVYLIMQELPAGLARLNAQLTESARR
;
A
#
# COMPACT_ATOMS: atom_id res chain seq x y z
N MET A 1 19.28 -2.44 63.59
CA MET A 1 18.52 -2.37 62.32
C MET A 1 18.15 -0.91 62.09
N SER A 2 18.93 -0.21 61.26
CA SER A 2 18.67 1.19 60.91
C SER A 2 17.67 1.27 59.77
N VAL A 3 16.57 1.98 59.99
CA VAL A 3 15.57 2.25 58.95
C VAL A 3 16.18 3.26 57.98
N GLN A 4 16.48 2.81 56.75
CA GLN A 4 16.83 3.70 55.65
C GLN A 4 15.60 4.50 55.25
N THR A 5 15.62 5.80 55.53
CA THR A 5 14.68 6.77 54.97
C THR A 5 14.93 6.89 53.47
N LEU A 6 13.98 6.41 52.67
CA LEU A 6 13.97 6.58 51.22
C LEU A 6 13.87 8.07 50.89
N GLU A 7 14.83 8.59 50.13
CA GLU A 7 14.77 9.95 49.62
C GLU A 7 13.60 10.09 48.62
N PRO A 8 12.88 11.23 48.63
CA PRO A 8 11.78 11.47 47.71
C PRO A 8 12.30 11.46 46.27
N ILE A 9 11.68 10.65 45.42
CA ILE A 9 11.94 10.60 43.98
C ILE A 9 11.63 11.98 43.40
N GLU A 10 12.67 12.69 42.99
CA GLU A 10 12.57 13.98 42.31
C GLU A 10 11.74 13.78 41.03
N GLU A 11 10.57 14.40 40.98
CA GLU A 11 9.62 14.27 39.87
C GLU A 11 10.26 14.83 38.60
N ALA A 12 10.75 13.94 37.74
CA ALA A 12 11.44 14.30 36.52
C ALA A 12 10.57 15.24 35.68
N ALA A 13 11.05 16.47 35.48
CA ALA A 13 10.35 17.49 34.71
C ALA A 13 9.88 16.90 33.35
N PRO A 14 8.63 17.14 32.93
CA PRO A 14 8.07 16.53 31.74
C PRO A 14 8.99 16.78 30.54
N GLN A 15 9.58 15.71 30.01
CA GLN A 15 10.37 15.76 28.79
C GLN A 15 9.54 16.47 27.73
N LYS A 16 10.01 17.64 27.27
CA LYS A 16 9.40 18.37 26.16
C LYS A 16 9.42 17.46 24.94
N VAL A 17 8.30 16.78 24.69
CA VAL A 17 8.07 16.02 23.47
C VAL A 17 8.35 16.97 22.31
N SER A 18 9.42 16.69 21.55
CA SER A 18 9.89 17.57 20.49
C SER A 18 8.77 17.81 19.49
N ALA A 19 8.67 19.04 18.98
CA ALA A 19 7.60 19.47 18.07
C ALA A 19 7.49 18.61 16.79
N ILE A 20 8.50 17.79 16.51
CA ILE A 20 8.58 16.84 15.39
C ILE A 20 7.54 15.70 15.52
N TRP A 21 7.12 15.35 16.74
CA TRP A 21 6.13 14.27 16.97
C TRP A 21 4.69 14.76 17.08
N ARG A 22 4.43 16.06 16.89
CA ARG A 22 3.07 16.59 16.87
C ARG A 22 2.44 16.20 15.54
N ILE A 23 1.67 15.10 15.55
CA ILE A 23 0.72 14.77 14.48
C ILE A 23 -0.05 16.06 14.17
N PRO A 24 -0.04 16.56 12.93
CA PRO A 24 -0.73 17.79 12.60
C PRO A 24 -2.18 17.65 13.05
N PRO A 25 -2.75 18.66 13.73
CA PRO A 25 -4.12 18.58 14.20
C PRO A 25 -5.00 18.25 12.98
N LEU A 26 -5.97 17.33 13.15
CA LEU A 26 -6.86 16.83 12.09
C LEU A 26 -7.29 17.92 11.08
N PRO A 27 -7.64 19.16 11.50
CA PRO A 27 -7.97 20.26 10.58
C PRO A 27 -6.84 20.69 9.62
N ALA A 28 -5.58 20.62 10.03
CA ALA A 28 -4.43 20.93 9.17
C ALA A 28 -4.23 19.86 8.09
N LEU A 29 -4.37 18.58 8.45
CA LEU A 29 -4.38 17.47 7.48
C LEU A 29 -5.54 17.61 6.49
N ILE A 30 -6.75 17.90 6.99
CA ILE A 30 -7.93 18.17 6.16
C ILE A 30 -7.69 19.36 5.22
N SER A 31 -7.11 20.47 5.71
CA SER A 31 -6.78 21.63 4.86
C SER A 31 -5.71 21.35 3.81
N LEU A 32 -4.81 20.40 4.08
CA LEU A 32 -3.74 20.01 3.17
C LEU A 32 -4.29 19.06 2.10
N LEU A 33 -5.17 18.13 2.49
CA LEU A 33 -5.96 17.27 1.61
C LEU A 33 -6.93 18.08 0.75
N ASP A 34 -7.56 19.12 1.29
CA ASP A 34 -8.46 20.03 0.56
C ASP A 34 -7.67 20.91 -0.42
N ARG A 35 -6.52 21.48 -0.02
CA ARG A 35 -5.61 22.15 -0.95
C ARG A 35 -5.06 21.19 -2.01
N TRP A 36 -4.85 19.92 -1.67
CA TRP A 36 -4.51 18.87 -2.63
C TRP A 36 -5.65 18.55 -3.58
N ALA A 37 -6.89 18.52 -3.09
CA ALA A 37 -8.09 18.37 -3.90
C ALA A 37 -8.29 19.59 -4.81
N GLN A 38 -7.91 20.79 -4.39
CA GLN A 38 -8.01 22.02 -5.18
C GLN A 38 -6.86 22.22 -6.18
N ARG A 39 -5.80 21.39 -6.13
CA ARG A 39 -4.72 21.43 -7.13
C ARG A 39 -5.27 21.12 -8.51
N GLY A 40 -4.86 21.95 -9.47
CA GLY A 40 -5.33 21.91 -10.86
C GLY A 40 -5.18 20.53 -11.47
N LEU A 41 -6.07 20.21 -12.41
CA LEU A 41 -6.15 18.91 -13.06
C LEU A 41 -4.81 18.42 -13.64
N LEU A 42 -3.97 19.31 -14.18
CA LEU A 42 -2.63 18.95 -14.68
C LEU A 42 -1.82 18.21 -13.60
N GLN A 43 -1.93 18.63 -12.36
CA GLN A 43 -1.24 18.04 -11.23
C GLN A 43 -1.83 16.68 -10.83
N ARG A 44 -3.16 16.52 -10.92
CA ARG A 44 -3.82 15.21 -10.74
C ARG A 44 -3.41 14.20 -11.81
N LEU A 45 -3.35 14.63 -13.07
CA LEU A 45 -2.90 13.80 -14.18
C LEU A 45 -1.42 13.44 -14.04
N THR A 46 -0.56 14.39 -13.67
CA THR A 46 0.84 14.10 -13.38
C THR A 46 0.99 13.07 -12.25
N TYR A 47 0.25 13.21 -11.16
CA TYR A 47 0.31 12.24 -10.05
C TYR A 47 -0.16 10.86 -10.46
N LEU A 48 -1.21 10.77 -11.27
CA LEU A 48 -1.70 9.48 -11.71
C LEU A 48 -0.78 8.84 -12.76
N VAL A 49 -0.19 9.61 -13.68
CA VAL A 49 0.78 9.08 -14.66
C VAL A 49 2.07 8.65 -13.96
N VAL A 50 2.63 9.49 -13.08
CA VAL A 50 3.77 9.13 -12.24
C VAL A 50 3.42 7.91 -11.39
N GLY A 51 2.19 7.84 -10.87
CA GLY A 51 1.73 6.70 -10.09
C GLY A 51 1.60 5.41 -10.90
N ALA A 52 1.07 5.47 -12.12
CA ALA A 52 0.99 4.32 -13.01
C ALA A 52 2.37 3.81 -13.43
N VAL A 53 3.30 4.73 -13.72
CA VAL A 53 4.71 4.39 -14.01
C VAL A 53 5.38 3.79 -12.78
N ALA A 54 5.18 4.37 -11.59
CA ALA A 54 5.73 3.84 -10.35
C ALA A 54 5.16 2.44 -10.03
N LEU A 55 3.85 2.23 -10.21
CA LEU A 55 3.21 0.93 -10.05
C LEU A 55 3.75 -0.10 -11.04
N GLY A 56 3.92 0.27 -12.31
CA GLY A 56 4.52 -0.59 -13.33
C GLY A 56 5.98 -0.95 -13.00
N ALA A 57 6.77 0.02 -12.53
CA ALA A 57 8.13 -0.21 -12.10
C ALA A 57 8.21 -1.08 -10.83
N VAL A 58 7.28 -0.93 -9.87
CA VAL A 58 7.17 -1.84 -8.72
C VAL A 58 6.78 -3.24 -9.18
N ALA A 59 5.82 -3.38 -10.08
CA ALA A 59 5.42 -4.69 -10.60
C ALA A 59 6.59 -5.38 -11.31
N ALA A 60 7.37 -4.65 -12.11
CA ALA A 60 8.56 -5.17 -12.76
C ALA A 60 9.65 -5.56 -11.74
N LEU A 61 9.90 -4.72 -10.73
CA LEU A 61 10.88 -5.01 -9.67
C LEU A 61 10.44 -6.18 -8.79
N LEU A 62 9.17 -6.29 -8.44
CA LEU A 62 8.62 -7.44 -7.73
C LEU A 62 8.74 -8.71 -8.56
N THR A 63 8.45 -8.64 -9.86
CA THR A 63 8.64 -9.77 -10.77
C THR A 63 10.10 -10.20 -10.81
N LEU A 64 11.02 -9.25 -10.99
CA LEU A 64 12.46 -9.52 -10.98
C LEU A 64 12.89 -10.14 -9.64
N TYR A 65 12.52 -9.51 -8.53
CA TYR A 65 12.81 -9.98 -7.19
C TYR A 65 12.35 -11.42 -6.98
N VAL A 66 11.11 -11.72 -7.37
CA VAL A 66 10.49 -13.04 -7.27
C VAL A 66 11.17 -14.10 -8.16
N THR A 67 11.86 -13.69 -9.24
CA THR A 67 12.63 -14.60 -10.10
C THR A 67 14.04 -14.91 -9.59
N ILE A 68 14.59 -14.06 -8.73
CA ILE A 68 15.95 -14.21 -8.19
C ILE A 68 15.96 -14.56 -6.71
N LEU A 69 14.79 -14.59 -6.07
CA LEU A 69 14.64 -14.89 -4.64
C LEU A 69 15.14 -16.33 -4.37
N PRO A 70 16.13 -16.51 -3.48
CA PRO A 70 16.60 -17.85 -3.13
C PRO A 70 15.56 -18.61 -2.31
N ASP A 71 15.76 -19.93 -2.20
CA ASP A 71 15.03 -20.76 -1.24
C ASP A 71 15.21 -20.20 0.17
N GLY A 72 14.09 -20.08 0.89
CA GLY A 72 14.01 -19.58 2.24
C GLY A 72 14.53 -20.54 3.31
N SER A 73 15.00 -21.74 2.95
CA SER A 73 15.40 -22.78 3.91
C SER A 73 16.72 -22.48 4.65
N SER A 74 17.53 -21.53 4.19
CA SER A 74 18.88 -21.26 4.71
C SER A 74 19.09 -19.80 5.09
N ALA A 75 19.46 -19.57 6.35
CA ALA A 75 19.69 -18.21 6.88
C ALA A 75 20.87 -17.50 6.17
N SER A 76 21.98 -18.22 5.97
CA SER A 76 23.16 -17.65 5.29
C SER A 76 22.86 -17.31 3.83
N THR A 77 22.09 -18.16 3.14
CA THR A 77 21.71 -17.91 1.73
C THR A 77 20.85 -16.65 1.59
N ILE A 78 19.92 -16.40 2.53
CA ILE A 78 19.13 -15.17 2.55
C ILE A 78 20.02 -13.95 2.86
N SER A 79 20.95 -14.07 3.80
CA SER A 79 21.90 -12.99 4.15
C SER A 79 22.80 -12.63 2.98
N ASP A 80 23.37 -13.63 2.30
CA ASP A 80 24.20 -13.47 1.11
C ASP A 80 23.43 -12.77 -0.01
N PHE A 81 22.19 -13.21 -0.28
CA PHE A 81 21.31 -12.55 -1.23
C PHE A 81 21.03 -11.09 -0.88
N MET A 82 20.73 -10.80 0.40
CA MET A 82 20.49 -9.43 0.85
C MET A 82 21.72 -8.54 0.62
N ARG A 83 22.93 -9.06 0.88
CA ARG A 83 24.20 -8.36 0.64
C ARG A 83 24.44 -8.13 -0.85
N GLU A 84 24.32 -9.18 -1.66
CA GLU A 84 24.55 -9.14 -3.11
C GLU A 84 23.62 -8.14 -3.81
N TYR A 85 22.33 -8.16 -3.45
CA TYR A 85 21.30 -7.34 -4.10
C TYR A 85 20.95 -6.07 -3.32
N THR A 86 21.75 -5.66 -2.31
CA THR A 86 21.44 -4.51 -1.43
C THR A 86 21.04 -3.24 -2.20
N VAL A 87 21.73 -2.90 -3.28
CA VAL A 87 21.42 -1.69 -4.07
C VAL A 87 20.05 -1.80 -4.75
N LEU A 88 19.77 -2.94 -5.37
CA LEU A 88 18.49 -3.22 -6.01
C LEU A 88 17.35 -3.18 -4.99
N LEU A 89 17.55 -3.81 -3.83
CA LEU A 89 16.54 -3.87 -2.76
C LEU A 89 16.27 -2.50 -2.15
N LYS A 90 17.29 -1.65 -1.96
CA LYS A 90 17.12 -0.26 -1.54
C LYS A 90 16.30 0.55 -2.56
N ALA A 91 16.59 0.39 -3.85
CA ALA A 91 15.81 1.04 -4.90
C ALA A 91 14.35 0.57 -4.93
N ALA A 92 14.12 -0.74 -4.75
CA ALA A 92 12.77 -1.31 -4.65
C ALA A 92 12.01 -0.74 -3.45
N MET A 93 12.66 -0.59 -2.29
CA MET A 93 12.02 0.01 -1.10
C MET A 93 11.70 1.49 -1.27
N PHE A 94 12.59 2.26 -1.87
CA PHE A 94 12.30 3.65 -2.21
C PHE A 94 11.06 3.75 -3.11
N LEU A 95 10.97 2.90 -4.13
CA LEU A 95 9.84 2.89 -5.05
C LEU A 95 8.55 2.39 -4.38
N ALA A 96 8.63 1.38 -3.51
CA ALA A 96 7.50 0.92 -2.71
C ALA A 96 6.93 2.04 -1.82
N GLY A 97 7.80 2.89 -1.25
CA GLY A 97 7.40 4.09 -0.51
C GLY A 97 6.62 5.09 -1.38
N ILE A 98 7.04 5.31 -2.63
CA ILE A 98 6.29 6.15 -3.59
C ILE A 98 4.91 5.52 -3.89
N VAL A 99 4.84 4.20 -4.04
CA VAL A 99 3.59 3.50 -4.30
C VAL A 99 2.57 3.67 -3.18
N ILE A 100 2.97 3.77 -1.90
CA ILE A 100 2.03 4.07 -0.80
C ILE A 100 1.27 5.39 -1.07
N ILE A 101 1.96 6.43 -1.56
CA ILE A 101 1.34 7.72 -1.88
C ILE A 101 0.33 7.54 -3.01
N VAL A 102 0.67 6.74 -4.02
CA VAL A 102 -0.23 6.41 -5.14
C VAL A 102 -1.45 5.65 -4.65
N LEU A 103 -1.28 4.66 -3.78
CA LEU A 103 -2.38 3.90 -3.18
C LEU A 103 -3.32 4.80 -2.41
N LEU A 104 -2.81 5.74 -1.62
CA LEU A 104 -3.64 6.73 -0.91
C LEU A 104 -4.45 7.61 -1.89
N CYS A 105 -3.84 8.04 -2.99
CA CYS A 105 -4.54 8.82 -4.02
C CYS A 105 -5.63 8.00 -4.72
N VAL A 106 -5.33 6.76 -5.10
CA VAL A 106 -6.29 5.85 -5.75
C VAL A 106 -7.43 5.51 -4.79
N SER A 107 -7.11 5.19 -3.53
CA SER A 107 -8.07 4.95 -2.45
C SER A 107 -9.03 6.13 -2.29
N GLY A 108 -8.50 7.35 -2.18
CA GLY A 108 -9.31 8.57 -2.07
C GLY A 108 -10.21 8.79 -3.30
N ALA A 109 -9.68 8.55 -4.51
CA ALA A 109 -10.45 8.67 -5.75
C ALA A 109 -11.60 7.65 -5.80
N VAL A 110 -11.34 6.39 -5.45
CA VAL A 110 -12.35 5.33 -5.39
C VAL A 110 -13.40 5.64 -4.32
N ALA A 111 -12.97 6.00 -3.11
CA ALA A 111 -13.87 6.38 -2.02
C ALA A 111 -14.79 7.56 -2.42
N SER A 112 -14.26 8.57 -3.13
CA SER A 112 -15.05 9.71 -3.60
C SER A 112 -16.14 9.33 -4.60
N LYS A 113 -15.96 8.24 -5.37
CA LYS A 113 -16.94 7.73 -6.33
C LYS A 113 -17.92 6.74 -5.67
N LEU A 114 -17.46 5.92 -4.73
CA LEU A 114 -18.30 4.94 -4.04
C LEU A 114 -19.21 5.57 -2.98
N TYR A 115 -18.71 6.50 -2.17
CA TYR A 115 -19.46 7.11 -1.07
C TYR A 115 -20.82 7.71 -1.49
N PRO A 116 -20.92 8.59 -2.52
CA PRO A 116 -22.21 9.12 -2.96
C PRO A 116 -23.12 8.09 -3.62
N ALA A 117 -22.56 6.98 -4.11
CA ALA A 117 -23.30 5.90 -4.76
C ALA A 117 -23.79 4.82 -3.77
N ASP A 118 -23.32 4.87 -2.52
CA ASP A 118 -23.67 3.89 -1.51
C ASP A 118 -25.04 4.19 -0.90
N THR A 119 -26.00 3.33 -1.20
CA THR A 119 -27.38 3.42 -0.72
C THR A 119 -27.61 2.69 0.61
N SER A 120 -26.57 2.10 1.22
CA SER A 120 -26.71 1.46 2.53
C SER A 120 -26.98 2.49 3.64
N PRO A 121 -27.74 2.14 4.70
CA PRO A 121 -28.06 3.09 5.78
C PRO A 121 -26.81 3.69 6.41
N GLY A 122 -26.61 5.00 6.27
CA GLY A 122 -25.42 5.71 6.78
C GLY A 122 -24.13 5.39 6.02
N HIS A 123 -24.21 4.97 4.75
CA HIS A 123 -23.05 4.64 3.90
C HIS A 123 -22.11 3.59 4.53
N ARG A 124 -22.69 2.60 5.22
CA ARG A 124 -21.95 1.55 5.96
C ARG A 124 -20.99 0.78 5.06
N MET A 125 -21.39 0.45 3.83
CA MET A 125 -20.53 -0.31 2.93
C MET A 125 -19.29 0.51 2.54
N SER A 126 -19.45 1.82 2.32
CA SER A 126 -18.34 2.73 2.03
C SER A 126 -17.39 2.83 3.21
N TRP A 127 -17.92 2.94 4.44
CA TRP A 127 -17.09 2.97 5.65
C TRP A 127 -16.33 1.67 5.88
N ILE A 128 -16.97 0.51 5.67
CA ILE A 128 -16.31 -0.80 5.75
C ILE A 128 -15.18 -0.88 4.72
N GLY A 129 -15.46 -0.48 3.48
CA GLY A 129 -14.47 -0.51 2.41
C GLY A 129 -13.29 0.42 2.69
N PHE A 130 -13.57 1.65 3.11
CA PHE A 130 -12.54 2.64 3.46
C PHE A 130 -11.69 2.19 4.64
N ALA A 131 -12.30 1.67 5.71
CA ALA A 131 -11.56 1.19 6.88
C ALA A 131 -10.66 -0.01 6.53
N SER A 132 -11.15 -0.94 5.70
CA SER A 132 -10.38 -2.08 5.19
C SER A 132 -9.20 -1.65 4.34
N ASP A 133 -9.41 -0.70 3.43
CA ASP A 133 -8.35 -0.17 2.55
C ASP A 133 -7.30 0.62 3.34
N ALA A 134 -7.73 1.47 4.27
CA ALA A 134 -6.83 2.21 5.16
C ALA A 134 -6.00 1.28 6.04
N ALA A 135 -6.62 0.24 6.62
CA ALA A 135 -5.92 -0.77 7.39
C ALA A 135 -4.85 -1.47 6.54
N LEU A 136 -5.21 -1.91 5.32
CA LEU A 136 -4.24 -2.52 4.41
C LEU A 136 -3.05 -1.59 4.16
N ILE A 137 -3.28 -0.32 3.80
CA ILE A 137 -2.20 0.63 3.49
C ILE A 137 -1.27 0.82 4.70
N ILE A 138 -1.83 0.91 5.91
CA ILE A 138 -1.04 1.02 7.15
C ILE A 138 -0.16 -0.21 7.34
N PHE A 139 -0.74 -1.41 7.26
CA PHE A 139 0.02 -2.64 7.43
C PHE A 139 1.06 -2.82 6.32
N PHE A 140 0.74 -2.46 5.07
CA PHE A 140 1.69 -2.52 3.97
C PHE A 140 2.87 -1.57 4.18
N ALA A 141 2.64 -0.39 4.76
CA ALA A 141 3.71 0.53 5.15
C ALA A 141 4.60 -0.05 6.27
N LEU A 142 4.00 -0.75 7.25
CA LEU A 142 4.75 -1.47 8.29
C LEU A 142 5.61 -2.59 7.67
N GLU A 143 5.05 -3.37 6.75
CA GLU A 143 5.78 -4.43 6.04
C GLU A 143 6.98 -3.89 5.26
N ILE A 144 6.79 -2.79 4.53
CA ILE A 144 7.90 -2.10 3.84
C ILE A 144 8.97 -1.66 4.84
N GLY A 145 8.58 -1.20 6.04
CA GLY A 145 9.50 -0.87 7.11
C GLY A 145 10.30 -2.06 7.64
N ILE A 146 9.63 -3.19 7.89
CA ILE A 146 10.27 -4.45 8.33
C ILE A 146 11.22 -4.97 7.24
N PHE A 147 10.80 -4.93 5.98
CA PHE A 147 11.66 -5.33 4.86
C PHE A 147 12.86 -4.39 4.68
N ALA A 148 12.65 -3.08 4.86
CA ALA A 148 13.76 -2.13 4.85
C ALA A 148 14.75 -2.40 6.00
N ALA A 149 14.26 -2.80 7.18
CA ALA A 149 15.12 -3.18 8.29
C ALA A 149 16.03 -4.37 7.94
N ASN A 150 15.54 -5.38 7.21
CA ASN A 150 16.39 -6.47 6.69
C ASN A 150 17.59 -5.94 5.92
N ILE A 151 17.34 -5.04 4.96
CA ILE A 151 18.38 -4.54 4.06
C ILE A 151 19.38 -3.63 4.80
N LEU A 152 18.90 -2.85 5.77
CA LEU A 152 19.74 -1.92 6.51
C LEU A 152 20.57 -2.59 7.62
N LEU A 153 20.08 -3.71 8.16
CA LEU A 153 20.72 -4.43 9.25
C LEU A 153 21.61 -5.58 8.78
N VAL A 154 21.62 -5.94 7.49
CA VAL A 154 22.30 -7.15 6.97
C VAL A 154 23.78 -7.28 7.38
N ASP A 155 24.50 -6.18 7.51
CA ASP A 155 25.91 -6.15 7.94
C ASP A 155 26.12 -5.97 9.45
N HIS A 156 25.05 -5.84 10.23
CA HIS A 156 25.07 -5.38 11.62
C HIS A 156 24.46 -6.38 12.62
N VAL A 157 23.76 -7.41 12.14
CA VAL A 157 23.11 -8.44 12.97
C VAL A 157 23.43 -9.83 12.42
N SER A 158 23.07 -10.87 13.18
CA SER A 158 23.31 -12.25 12.75
C SER A 158 22.40 -12.67 11.60
N ASP A 159 22.82 -13.67 10.82
CA ASP A 159 22.06 -14.20 9.68
C ASP A 159 20.69 -14.73 10.12
N GLU A 160 20.56 -15.26 11.33
CA GLU A 160 19.27 -15.73 11.88
C GLU A 160 18.28 -14.58 12.08
N ILE A 161 18.76 -13.39 12.46
CA ILE A 161 17.90 -12.20 12.63
C ILE A 161 17.41 -11.72 11.26
N ILE A 162 18.30 -11.67 10.26
CA ILE A 162 17.93 -11.32 8.87
C ILE A 162 16.95 -12.34 8.29
N HIS A 163 17.21 -13.62 8.50
CA HIS A 163 16.29 -14.68 8.09
C HIS A 163 14.92 -14.54 8.75
N ALA A 164 14.86 -14.32 10.07
CA ALA A 164 13.62 -14.16 10.79
C ALA A 164 12.83 -12.93 10.31
N LEU A 165 13.48 -11.79 10.15
CA LEU A 165 12.85 -10.57 9.65
C LEU A 165 12.35 -10.77 8.20
N HIS A 166 13.10 -11.46 7.35
CA HIS A 166 12.69 -11.78 5.98
C HIS A 166 11.46 -12.69 5.95
N VAL A 167 11.50 -13.79 6.71
CA VAL A 167 10.40 -14.74 6.84
C VAL A 167 9.15 -14.06 7.39
N VAL A 168 9.29 -13.21 8.41
CA VAL A 168 8.18 -12.43 8.99
C VAL A 168 7.54 -11.59 7.91
N THR A 169 8.30 -10.81 7.14
CA THR A 169 7.73 -9.96 6.07
C THR A 169 6.89 -10.76 5.08
N PHE A 170 7.39 -11.90 4.60
CA PHE A 170 6.63 -12.71 3.65
C PHE A 170 5.38 -13.30 4.31
N ALA A 171 5.53 -13.91 5.48
CA ALA A 171 4.44 -14.55 6.19
C ALA A 171 3.30 -13.58 6.49
N SER A 172 3.61 -12.37 6.98
CA SER A 172 2.62 -11.35 7.30
C SER A 172 2.02 -10.70 6.05
N ALA A 173 2.80 -10.47 4.99
CA ALA A 173 2.28 -9.96 3.71
C ALA A 173 1.17 -10.86 3.13
N TYR A 174 1.27 -12.18 3.28
CA TYR A 174 0.20 -13.10 2.87
C TYR A 174 -1.09 -12.87 3.66
N MET A 175 -1.00 -12.59 4.96
CA MET A 175 -2.17 -12.31 5.79
C MET A 175 -2.85 -10.98 5.45
N LEU A 176 -2.10 -10.02 4.89
CA LEU A 176 -2.66 -8.71 4.51
C LEU A 176 -3.70 -8.79 3.40
N GLY A 177 -3.60 -9.77 2.49
CA GLY A 177 -4.59 -9.95 1.43
C GLY A 177 -6.02 -10.11 1.97
N ALA A 178 -6.16 -10.82 3.09
CA ALA A 178 -7.43 -11.04 3.77
C ALA A 178 -8.04 -9.75 4.33
N LEU A 179 -7.21 -8.82 4.83
CA LEU A 179 -7.66 -7.51 5.35
C LEU A 179 -8.33 -6.67 4.27
N TRP A 180 -8.06 -6.95 2.99
CA TRP A 180 -8.57 -6.18 1.87
C TRP A 180 -9.85 -6.75 1.24
N ILE A 181 -10.26 -7.96 1.63
CA ILE A 181 -11.51 -8.57 1.15
C ILE A 181 -12.74 -7.68 1.40
N PRO A 182 -12.93 -7.07 2.58
CA PRO A 182 -14.08 -6.19 2.81
C PRO A 182 -14.12 -5.00 1.85
N PHE A 183 -12.97 -4.42 1.47
CA PHE A 183 -12.90 -3.41 0.42
C PHE A 183 -13.44 -3.92 -0.91
N PHE A 184 -13.02 -5.09 -1.39
CA PHE A 184 -13.51 -5.63 -2.66
C PHE A 184 -15.01 -5.93 -2.64
N VAL A 185 -15.51 -6.48 -1.53
CA VAL A 185 -16.94 -6.75 -1.37
C VAL A 185 -17.72 -5.43 -1.42
N SER A 186 -17.30 -4.41 -0.69
CA SER A 186 -17.91 -3.07 -0.73
C SER A 186 -17.84 -2.45 -2.12
N PHE A 187 -16.67 -2.51 -2.77
CA PHE A 187 -16.46 -2.01 -4.12
C PHE A 187 -17.47 -2.65 -5.09
N ILE A 188 -17.57 -3.99 -5.12
CA ILE A 188 -18.46 -4.72 -6.02
C ILE A 188 -19.93 -4.40 -5.73
N VAL A 189 -20.34 -4.42 -4.46
CA VAL A 189 -21.73 -4.18 -4.06
C VAL A 189 -22.18 -2.77 -4.44
N ILE A 190 -21.40 -1.75 -4.08
CA ILE A 190 -21.73 -0.36 -4.37
C ILE A 190 -21.65 -0.10 -5.87
N SER A 191 -20.57 -0.54 -6.52
CA SER A 191 -20.35 -0.34 -7.96
C SER A 191 -21.48 -0.93 -8.81
N ARG A 192 -21.92 -2.17 -8.52
CA ARG A 192 -23.01 -2.83 -9.26
C ARG A 192 -24.37 -2.17 -9.02
N ARG A 193 -24.63 -1.69 -7.80
CA ARG A 193 -25.92 -1.04 -7.46
C ARG A 193 -26.01 0.39 -7.99
N GLY A 194 -24.91 1.14 -7.91
CA GLY A 194 -24.82 2.53 -8.34
C GLY A 194 -24.34 2.73 -9.77
N ASN A 195 -24.03 1.64 -10.51
CA ASN A 195 -23.43 1.68 -11.84
C ASN A 195 -22.18 2.59 -11.93
N VAL A 196 -21.34 2.54 -10.89
CA VAL A 196 -20.20 3.46 -10.72
C VAL A 196 -19.02 3.07 -11.59
N PHE A 197 -18.73 1.77 -11.65
CA PHE A 197 -17.64 1.22 -12.46
C PHE A 197 -18.18 0.17 -13.43
N PRO A 198 -17.53 0.00 -14.60
CA PRO A 198 -17.91 -1.01 -15.58
C PRO A 198 -17.84 -2.43 -15.00
N SER A 199 -18.68 -3.32 -15.53
CA SER A 199 -18.83 -4.70 -15.05
C SER A 199 -17.52 -5.50 -15.04
N TRP A 200 -16.63 -5.26 -16.00
CA TRP A 200 -15.33 -5.93 -16.06
C TRP A 200 -14.42 -5.58 -14.87
N LEU A 201 -14.50 -4.36 -14.31
CA LEU A 201 -13.76 -4.01 -13.08
C LEU A 201 -14.33 -4.76 -11.87
N ASN A 202 -15.64 -4.98 -11.83
CA ASN A 202 -16.27 -5.76 -10.77
C ASN A 202 -15.86 -7.24 -10.83
N TRP A 203 -15.71 -7.80 -12.03
CA TRP A 203 -15.16 -9.14 -12.22
C TRP A 203 -13.70 -9.22 -11.76
N PHE A 204 -12.89 -8.21 -12.07
CA PHE A 204 -11.49 -8.17 -11.61
C PHE A 204 -11.37 -8.00 -10.09
N ALA A 205 -12.24 -7.20 -9.47
CA ALA A 205 -12.38 -7.10 -8.01
C ALA A 205 -12.77 -8.45 -7.40
N ALA A 206 -13.70 -9.18 -8.01
CA ALA A 206 -14.13 -10.50 -7.54
C ALA A 206 -13.01 -11.53 -7.65
N PHE A 207 -12.28 -11.54 -8.76
CA PHE A 207 -11.08 -12.34 -8.94
C PHE A 207 -10.04 -12.03 -7.84
N THR A 208 -9.80 -10.75 -7.57
CA THR A 208 -8.85 -10.32 -6.55
C THR A 208 -9.28 -10.74 -5.14
N CYS A 209 -10.59 -10.72 -4.86
CA CYS A 209 -11.15 -11.24 -3.62
C CYS A 209 -10.86 -12.74 -3.47
N VAL A 210 -11.02 -13.53 -4.53
CA VAL A 210 -10.71 -14.97 -4.53
C VAL A 210 -9.21 -15.22 -4.32
N THR A 211 -8.33 -14.52 -5.04
CA THR A 211 -6.89 -14.69 -4.90
C THR A 211 -6.40 -14.30 -3.50
N ASN A 212 -6.98 -13.26 -2.89
CA ASN A 212 -6.69 -12.90 -1.51
C ASN A 212 -7.27 -13.92 -0.51
N GLY A 213 -8.45 -14.46 -0.78
CA GLY A 213 -9.07 -15.50 0.05
C GLY A 213 -8.26 -16.79 0.13
N LEU A 214 -7.53 -17.15 -0.95
CA LEU A 214 -6.62 -18.29 -0.95
C LEU A 214 -5.47 -18.15 0.06
N ALA A 215 -5.15 -16.93 0.51
CA ALA A 215 -4.18 -16.74 1.59
C ALA A 215 -4.67 -17.29 2.93
N TRP A 216 -5.97 -17.28 3.19
CA TRP A 216 -6.55 -17.84 4.41
C TRP A 216 -6.49 -19.36 4.46
N PHE A 217 -6.56 -20.02 3.31
CA PHE A 217 -6.55 -21.49 3.23
C PHE A 217 -5.14 -22.09 3.26
N GLY A 218 -4.13 -21.29 3.59
CA GLY A 218 -2.77 -21.76 3.75
C GLY A 218 -2.03 -22.03 2.44
N CYS A 219 -2.66 -21.79 1.29
CA CYS A 219 -2.05 -21.99 -0.03
C CYS A 219 -0.76 -21.16 -0.21
N PHE A 220 -0.68 -20.02 0.48
CA PHE A 220 0.48 -19.13 0.48
C PHE A 220 1.26 -19.10 1.82
N THR A 221 1.01 -20.01 2.76
CA THR A 221 1.84 -20.11 3.99
C THR A 221 3.26 -20.55 3.66
N LEU A 222 4.24 -20.38 4.55
CA LEU A 222 5.66 -20.73 4.31
C LEU A 222 5.87 -22.16 3.76
N VAL A 223 4.95 -23.08 4.08
CA VAL A 223 4.96 -24.48 3.63
C VAL A 223 3.86 -24.80 2.60
N GLY A 224 3.05 -23.81 2.24
CA GLY A 224 1.96 -23.94 1.27
C GLY A 224 2.50 -24.05 -0.16
N PRO A 225 1.76 -24.69 -1.08
CA PRO A 225 2.24 -24.99 -2.44
C PRO A 225 2.53 -23.77 -3.31
N LEU A 226 2.04 -22.58 -2.94
CA LEU A 226 2.16 -21.34 -3.72
C LEU A 226 2.99 -20.26 -3.00
N ASN A 227 3.87 -20.66 -2.08
CA ASN A 227 4.70 -19.72 -1.34
C ASN A 227 5.99 -19.38 -2.08
N ALA A 228 6.39 -18.11 -2.08
CA ALA A 228 7.60 -17.68 -2.76
C ALA A 228 8.89 -18.30 -2.17
N MET A 229 8.85 -18.69 -0.90
CA MET A 229 9.94 -19.34 -0.17
C MET A 229 10.05 -20.85 -0.41
N ASN A 230 9.08 -21.49 -1.09
CA ASN A 230 9.07 -22.94 -1.32
C ASN A 230 9.73 -23.38 -2.64
N GLY A 231 10.17 -22.43 -3.47
CA GLY A 231 10.84 -22.67 -4.75
C GLY A 231 9.98 -23.23 -5.90
N LEU A 232 8.69 -23.52 -5.70
CA LEU A 232 7.82 -24.19 -6.69
C LEU A 232 6.98 -23.23 -7.53
N VAL A 233 6.34 -22.22 -6.90
CA VAL A 233 5.55 -21.19 -7.60
C VAL A 233 5.76 -19.86 -6.88
N SER A 234 6.65 -19.03 -7.42
CA SER A 234 7.05 -17.79 -6.77
C SER A 234 6.05 -16.63 -6.97
N LEU A 235 5.02 -16.84 -7.79
CA LEU A 235 3.90 -15.91 -7.96
C LEU A 235 2.93 -16.05 -6.77
N GLY A 236 3.29 -15.47 -5.62
CA GLY A 236 2.39 -15.40 -4.47
C GLY A 236 1.03 -14.84 -4.89
N GLY A 237 -0.07 -15.54 -4.62
CA GLY A 237 -1.39 -15.10 -5.10
C GLY A 237 -1.83 -13.68 -4.70
N PRO A 238 -1.36 -13.09 -3.59
CA PRO A 238 -1.59 -11.68 -3.29
C PRO A 238 -0.88 -10.70 -4.23
N THR A 239 0.03 -11.13 -5.12
CA THR A 239 0.59 -10.25 -6.16
C THR A 239 -0.14 -10.41 -7.50
N VAL A 240 -0.82 -11.53 -7.74
CA VAL A 240 -1.49 -11.83 -9.03
C VAL A 240 -2.85 -11.12 -9.17
N GLY A 241 -3.60 -10.94 -8.08
CA GLY A 241 -4.87 -10.19 -8.09
C GLY A 241 -4.68 -8.70 -7.77
N PRO A 242 -4.22 -8.37 -6.55
CA PRO A 242 -4.06 -7.00 -6.05
C PRO A 242 -3.32 -6.03 -6.97
N VAL A 243 -2.11 -6.40 -7.42
CA VAL A 243 -1.25 -5.49 -8.17
C VAL A 243 -1.85 -5.16 -9.54
N PRO A 244 -2.28 -6.14 -10.36
CA PRO A 244 -3.01 -5.84 -11.58
C PRO A 244 -4.31 -5.07 -11.34
N PHE A 245 -5.05 -5.34 -10.26
CA PHE A 245 -6.30 -4.63 -9.98
C PHE A 245 -6.03 -3.13 -9.77
N ILE A 246 -5.05 -2.80 -8.93
CA ILE A 246 -4.67 -1.41 -8.66
C ILE A 246 -4.18 -0.74 -9.94
N LEU A 247 -3.34 -1.42 -10.73
CA LEU A 247 -2.82 -0.86 -11.97
C LEU A 247 -3.96 -0.54 -12.96
N ILE A 248 -4.84 -1.50 -13.20
CA ILE A 248 -5.96 -1.35 -14.13
C ILE A 248 -6.94 -0.30 -13.62
N LEU A 249 -7.25 -0.29 -12.33
CA LEU A 249 -8.11 0.72 -11.71
C LEU A 249 -7.50 2.13 -11.83
N SER A 250 -6.18 2.26 -11.60
CA SER A 250 -5.46 3.53 -11.74
C SER A 250 -5.53 4.04 -13.18
N VAL A 251 -5.26 3.17 -14.17
CA VAL A 251 -5.39 3.52 -15.59
C VAL A 251 -6.81 3.92 -15.94
N TYR A 252 -7.81 3.17 -15.46
CA TYR A 252 -9.22 3.52 -15.68
C TYR A 252 -9.55 4.90 -15.14
N LEU A 253 -9.14 5.21 -13.90
CA LEU A 253 -9.36 6.52 -13.29
C LEU A 253 -8.68 7.64 -14.09
N ILE A 254 -7.47 7.43 -14.61
CA ILE A 254 -6.78 8.38 -15.50
C ILE A 254 -7.61 8.64 -16.75
N MET A 255 -8.03 7.58 -17.42
CA MET A 255 -8.71 7.68 -18.71
C MET A 255 -10.09 8.35 -18.60
N GLN A 256 -10.75 8.24 -17.45
CA GLN A 256 -12.02 8.93 -17.18
C GLN A 256 -11.83 10.44 -16.96
N GLU A 257 -10.77 10.85 -16.27
CA GLU A 257 -10.55 12.25 -15.89
C GLU A 257 -9.79 13.05 -16.99
N LEU A 258 -9.07 12.37 -17.88
CA LEU A 258 -8.25 12.99 -18.92
C LEU A 258 -9.03 13.89 -19.90
N PRO A 259 -10.19 13.50 -20.47
CA PRO A 259 -10.88 14.33 -21.47
C PRO A 259 -11.42 15.63 -20.90
N ALA A 260 -12.12 15.56 -19.76
CA ALA A 260 -12.61 16.74 -19.04
C ALA A 260 -11.46 17.63 -18.58
N GLY A 261 -10.29 17.03 -18.40
CA GLY A 261 -9.08 17.73 -18.09
C GLY A 261 -8.49 18.53 -19.24
N LEU A 262 -8.26 17.88 -20.37
CA LEU A 262 -7.74 18.51 -21.58
C LEU A 262 -8.64 19.65 -22.05
N ALA A 263 -9.96 19.48 -21.94
CA ALA A 263 -10.92 20.54 -22.26
C ALA A 263 -10.73 21.80 -21.39
N ARG A 264 -10.53 21.62 -20.06
CA ARG A 264 -10.30 22.73 -19.13
C ARG A 264 -8.96 23.42 -19.38
N LEU A 265 -7.90 22.66 -19.64
CA LEU A 265 -6.59 23.21 -19.98
C LEU A 265 -6.66 24.03 -21.29
N ASN A 266 -7.34 23.51 -22.30
CA ASN A 266 -7.51 24.21 -23.57
C ASN A 266 -8.30 25.53 -23.40
N ALA A 267 -9.34 25.52 -22.55
CA ALA A 267 -10.08 26.73 -22.22
C ALA A 267 -9.20 27.78 -21.52
N GLN A 268 -8.36 27.36 -20.57
CA GLN A 268 -7.43 28.26 -19.87
C GLN A 268 -6.39 28.85 -20.83
N LEU A 269 -5.79 28.03 -21.71
CA LEU A 269 -4.83 28.49 -22.71
C LEU A 269 -5.47 29.48 -23.69
N THR A 270 -6.71 29.22 -24.10
CA THR A 270 -7.47 30.11 -24.97
C THR A 270 -7.77 31.45 -24.29
N GLU A 271 -8.08 31.43 -22.99
CA GLU A 271 -8.30 32.66 -22.21
C GLU A 271 -7.00 33.46 -22.03
N SER A 272 -5.89 32.79 -21.73
CA SER A 272 -4.57 33.43 -21.60
C SER A 272 -4.10 34.04 -22.91
N ALA A 273 -4.37 33.42 -24.06
CA ALA A 273 -4.00 33.96 -25.37
C ALA A 273 -4.82 35.19 -25.81
N ARG A 274 -5.94 35.48 -25.14
CA ARG A 274 -6.79 36.66 -25.41
C ARG A 274 -6.43 37.87 -24.56
N ARG A 275 -5.58 37.71 -23.54
CA ARG A 275 -5.10 38.78 -22.66
C ARG A 275 -3.77 39.30 -23.18
#